data_AF-H3NSR9-F1
#
_entry.id   AF-H3NSR9-F1
#
_cell.length_a   1.000
_cell.length_b   1.000
_cell.length_c   1.000
_cell.angle_alpha   90.00
_cell.angle_beta   90.00
_cell.angle_gamma   90.00
#
_symmetry.space_group_name_H-M   'P 1'
#
loop_
_entity.id
_entity.type
_entity.pdbx_description
1 polymer ?
#
loop_
_entity_poly.entity_id
_entity_poly.type
_entity_poly.pdbx_seq_one_letter_code
_entity_poly.pdbx_strand_id
1 'polypeptide(L)'
;MDSTLQQTFWTWALKRYEDTGLRERLLVLQESCGLVVVEALFFAWLAEQGRQLTLSEALHMEEAITPWVERVLLPLRRERVAWSNDNDAALLRGEALRLELEAEKTLVALLCEALAPPLEGADSLSYRPNLSLIKSLSSSDDLDQLVDAFER
;
A
#
# COMPACT_ATOMS: atom_id res chain seq x y z
N MET A 1 20.30 -2.25 -4.46
CA MET A 1 18.95 -1.87 -4.02
C MET A 1 19.05 -0.47 -3.43
N ASP A 2 18.28 0.48 -3.95
CA ASP A 2 18.30 1.85 -3.45
C ASP A 2 17.56 1.93 -2.11
N SER A 3 18.28 1.62 -1.03
CA SER A 3 17.78 1.67 0.35
C SER A 3 17.25 3.05 0.73
N THR A 4 17.71 4.10 0.05
CA THR A 4 17.30 5.49 0.28
C THR A 4 15.85 5.70 -0.14
N LEU A 5 15.45 5.17 -1.30
CA LEU A 5 14.10 5.29 -1.83
C LEU A 5 13.07 4.65 -0.88
N GLN A 6 13.37 3.43 -0.41
CA GLN A 6 12.54 2.71 0.54
C GLN A 6 12.41 3.48 1.87
N GLN A 7 13.52 4.03 2.38
CA GLN A 7 13.50 4.80 3.62
C GLN A 7 12.71 6.10 3.51
N THR A 8 12.86 6.82 2.39
CA THR A 8 12.07 8.03 2.11
C THR A 8 10.59 7.72 2.05
N PHE A 9 10.21 6.66 1.31
CA PHE A 9 8.83 6.20 1.28
C PHE A 9 8.30 5.85 2.68
N TRP A 10 9.03 5.04 3.47
CA TRP A 10 8.57 4.62 4.79
C TRP A 10 8.39 5.80 5.76
N THR A 11 9.31 6.76 5.72
CA THR A 11 9.21 7.98 6.54
C THR A 11 7.95 8.77 6.17
N TRP A 12 7.68 8.90 4.88
CA TRP A 12 6.48 9.55 4.38
C TRP A 12 5.21 8.77 4.75
N ALA A 13 5.20 7.45 4.54
CA ALA A 13 4.05 6.59 4.76
C ALA A 13 3.63 6.59 6.22
N LEU A 14 4.60 6.50 7.15
CA LEU A 14 4.32 6.60 8.59
C LEU A 14 3.70 7.94 8.96
N LYS A 15 4.23 9.06 8.43
CA LYS A 15 3.67 10.39 8.65
C LYS A 15 2.23 10.50 8.13
N ARG A 16 1.94 9.95 6.95
CA ARG A 16 0.57 9.91 6.41
C ARG A 16 -0.35 9.05 7.27
N TYR A 17 0.15 7.92 7.78
CA TYR A 17 -0.63 6.98 8.57
C TYR A 17 -0.96 7.47 9.99
N GLU A 18 -0.35 8.57 10.45
CA GLU A 18 -0.74 9.28 11.67
C GLU A 18 -2.13 9.91 11.52
N ASP A 19 -2.53 10.32 10.31
CA ASP A 19 -3.88 10.79 10.04
C ASP A 19 -4.90 9.66 10.27
N THR A 20 -5.79 9.88 11.23
CA THR A 20 -6.74 8.84 11.65
C THR A 20 -7.82 8.62 10.60
N GLY A 21 -8.25 9.65 9.88
CA GLY A 21 -9.26 9.52 8.82
C GLY A 21 -8.73 8.73 7.63
N LEU A 22 -7.50 8.99 7.19
CA LEU A 22 -6.83 8.23 6.15
C LEU A 22 -6.60 6.78 6.60
N ARG A 23 -6.07 6.58 7.82
CA ARG A 23 -5.83 5.24 8.37
C ARG A 23 -7.11 4.40 8.42
N GLU A 24 -8.19 4.94 8.98
CA GLU A 24 -9.48 4.26 9.04
C GLU A 24 -10.00 3.93 7.65
N ARG A 25 -9.83 4.86 6.69
CA ARG A 25 -10.28 4.61 5.33
C ARG A 25 -9.50 3.45 4.68
N LEU A 26 -8.17 3.46 4.77
CA LEU A 26 -7.31 2.41 4.24
C LEU A 26 -7.65 1.03 4.83
N LEU A 27 -7.89 0.96 6.14
CA LEU A 27 -8.22 -0.29 6.83
C LEU A 27 -9.56 -0.88 6.37
N VAL A 28 -10.58 -0.04 6.21
CA VAL A 28 -11.87 -0.55 5.72
C VAL A 28 -11.78 -1.01 4.27
N LEU A 29 -11.05 -0.30 3.40
CA LEU A 29 -10.84 -0.75 2.01
C LEU A 29 -10.03 -2.06 1.96
N GLN A 30 -9.07 -2.22 2.86
CA GLN A 30 -8.35 -3.48 3.01
C GLN A 30 -9.30 -4.63 3.37
N GLU A 31 -10.28 -4.37 4.26
CA GLU A 31 -11.27 -5.37 4.66
C GLU A 31 -12.35 -5.64 3.61
N SER A 32 -12.84 -4.60 2.92
CA SER A 32 -13.97 -4.71 1.99
C SER A 32 -13.59 -5.22 0.61
N CYS A 33 -12.47 -4.78 0.05
CA CYS A 33 -12.04 -5.12 -1.30
C CYS A 33 -10.63 -5.73 -1.39
N GLY A 34 -9.98 -5.97 -0.25
CA GLY A 34 -8.66 -6.60 -0.21
C GLY A 34 -7.52 -5.66 -0.59
N LEU A 35 -7.71 -4.34 -0.46
CA LEU A 35 -6.68 -3.34 -0.76
C LEU A 35 -5.36 -3.67 -0.07
N VAL A 36 -4.26 -3.63 -0.83
CA VAL A 36 -2.91 -3.67 -0.27
C VAL A 36 -2.55 -2.23 0.14
N VAL A 37 -2.66 -1.94 1.44
CA VAL A 37 -2.46 -0.57 1.97
C VAL A 37 -1.14 0.05 1.53
N VAL A 38 -0.05 -0.72 1.56
CA VAL A 38 1.27 -0.25 1.16
C VAL A 38 1.37 0.09 -0.32
N GLU A 39 0.68 -0.63 -1.19
CA GLU A 39 0.59 -0.31 -2.62
C GLU A 39 -0.12 1.03 -2.83
N ALA A 40 -1.27 1.23 -2.16
CA ALA A 40 -2.01 2.49 -2.24
C ALA A 40 -1.20 3.68 -1.73
N LEU A 41 -0.52 3.53 -0.59
CA LEU A 41 0.39 4.54 -0.06
C LEU A 41 1.54 4.82 -1.03
N PHE A 42 2.12 3.79 -1.66
CA PHE A 42 3.21 3.97 -2.62
C PHE A 42 2.76 4.74 -3.86
N PHE A 43 1.59 4.43 -4.41
CA PHE A 43 1.05 5.10 -5.59
C PHE A 43 0.70 6.56 -5.30
N ALA A 44 0.16 6.84 -4.11
CA ALA A 44 -0.08 8.21 -3.64
C ALA A 44 1.24 8.97 -3.41
N TRP A 45 2.24 8.33 -2.81
CA TRP A 45 3.56 8.92 -2.61
C TRP A 45 4.21 9.33 -3.93
N LEU A 46 4.16 8.47 -4.95
CA LEU A 46 4.67 8.81 -6.28
C LEU A 46 3.98 10.05 -6.86
N ALA A 47 2.67 10.20 -6.71
CA ALA A 47 1.96 11.40 -7.14
C ALA A 47 2.46 12.65 -6.40
N GLU A 48 2.71 12.56 -5.09
CA GLU A 48 3.27 13.66 -4.31
C GLU A 48 4.72 14.01 -4.67
N GLN A 49 5.51 13.03 -5.14
CA GLN A 49 6.83 13.28 -5.72
C GLN A 49 6.77 13.83 -7.16
N GLY A 50 5.56 14.11 -7.68
CA GLY A 50 5.33 14.61 -9.03
C GLY A 50 5.37 13.54 -10.12
N ARG A 51 5.31 12.26 -9.73
CA ARG A 51 5.34 11.11 -10.64
C ARG A 51 3.95 10.55 -10.88
N GLN A 52 3.40 10.87 -12.03
CA GLN A 52 2.22 10.17 -12.55
C GLN A 52 2.64 8.85 -13.20
N LEU A 53 1.96 7.76 -12.81
CA LEU A 53 2.13 6.44 -13.40
C LEU A 53 1.29 6.29 -14.67
N THR A 54 1.85 5.56 -15.64
CA THR A 54 1.11 5.02 -16.77
C THR A 54 0.48 3.67 -16.39
N LEU A 55 -0.54 3.25 -17.14
CA LEU A 55 -1.13 1.92 -16.97
C LEU A 55 -0.10 0.79 -17.10
N SER A 56 0.85 0.92 -18.04
CA SER A 56 1.89 -0.10 -18.24
C SER A 56 2.84 -0.21 -17.04
N GLU A 57 3.20 0.91 -16.41
CA GLU A 57 4.06 0.93 -15.22
C GLU A 57 3.33 0.33 -14.01
N ALA A 58 2.06 0.69 -13.81
CA ALA A 58 1.25 0.12 -12.73
C ALA A 58 1.05 -1.40 -12.91
N LEU A 59 0.77 -1.88 -14.13
CA LEU A 59 0.67 -3.32 -14.41
C LEU A 59 2.00 -4.04 -14.14
N HIS A 60 3.13 -3.44 -14.51
CA HIS A 60 4.44 -4.02 -14.24
C HIS A 60 4.73 -4.13 -12.73
N MET A 61 4.41 -3.09 -11.96
CA MET A 61 4.52 -3.11 -10.49
C MET A 61 3.61 -4.16 -9.87
N GLU A 62 2.37 -4.26 -10.35
CA GLU A 62 1.41 -5.27 -9.89
C GLU A 62 1.92 -6.69 -10.15
N GLU A 63 2.41 -6.98 -11.36
CA GLU A 63 3.03 -8.27 -11.71
C GLU A 63 4.21 -8.61 -10.80
N ALA A 64 5.02 -7.61 -10.43
CA ALA A 64 6.16 -7.79 -9.54
C ALA A 64 5.75 -8.15 -8.10
N ILE A 65 4.67 -7.55 -7.57
CA ILE A 65 4.23 -7.79 -6.19
C ILE A 65 3.25 -8.96 -6.05
N THR A 66 2.49 -9.29 -7.08
CA THR A 66 1.38 -10.27 -7.02
C THR A 66 1.80 -11.61 -6.41
N PRO A 67 2.92 -12.26 -6.83
CA PRO A 67 3.32 -13.53 -6.25
C PRO A 67 3.62 -13.44 -4.75
N TRP A 68 4.12 -12.31 -4.27
CA TRP A 68 4.40 -12.07 -2.86
C TRP A 68 3.13 -11.78 -2.06
N VAL A 69 2.24 -10.94 -2.62
CA VAL A 69 0.95 -10.61 -2.02
C VAL A 69 0.12 -11.87 -1.80
N GLU A 70 -0.05 -12.68 -2.84
CA GLU A 70 -0.92 -13.87 -2.80
C GLU A 70 -0.38 -14.99 -1.91
N ARG A 71 0.94 -15.18 -1.90
CA ARG A 71 1.57 -16.35 -1.24
C ARG A 71 2.04 -16.07 0.17
N VAL A 72 2.22 -14.81 0.56
CA VAL A 72 2.77 -14.43 1.87
C VAL A 72 1.89 -13.41 2.58
N LEU A 73 1.65 -12.24 1.98
CA LEU A 73 0.96 -11.15 2.67
C LEU A 73 -0.49 -11.51 3.01
N LEU A 74 -1.29 -11.94 2.03
CA LEU A 74 -2.70 -12.28 2.24
C LEU A 74 -2.89 -13.49 3.18
N PRO A 75 -2.10 -14.57 3.10
CA PRO A 75 -2.14 -15.64 4.10
C PRO A 75 -1.88 -15.14 5.52
N LEU A 76 -0.83 -14.33 5.75
CA LEU A 76 -0.53 -13.78 7.08
C LEU A 76 -1.69 -12.92 7.61
N ARG A 77 -2.28 -12.09 6.75
CA ARG A 77 -3.43 -11.26 7.09
C ARG A 77 -4.65 -12.09 7.47
N ARG A 78 -4.93 -13.16 6.73
CA ARG A 78 -6.03 -14.10 7.02
C ARG A 78 -5.86 -14.75 8.39
N GLU A 79 -4.66 -15.26 8.69
CA GLU A 79 -4.38 -15.85 10.01
C GLU A 79 -4.51 -14.82 11.14
N ARG A 80 -3.99 -13.60 10.94
CA ARG A 80 -4.15 -12.51 11.93
C ARG A 80 -5.62 -12.19 12.22
N VAL A 81 -6.46 -12.15 11.20
CA VAL A 81 -7.91 -11.91 11.35
C VAL A 81 -8.58 -13.10 12.03
N ALA A 82 -8.25 -14.34 11.64
CA ALA A 82 -8.79 -15.55 12.25
C ALA A 82 -8.52 -15.59 13.76
N TRP A 83 -7.30 -15.25 14.18
CA TRP A 83 -6.92 -15.19 15.59
C TRP A 83 -7.46 -13.99 16.36
N SER A 84 -7.99 -12.97 15.68
CA SER A 84 -8.59 -11.82 16.38
C SER A 84 -9.90 -12.18 17.10
N ASN A 85 -10.51 -13.32 16.73
CA ASN A 85 -11.71 -13.84 17.38
C ASN A 85 -11.40 -14.84 18.52
N ASP A 86 -10.13 -15.17 18.75
CA ASP A 86 -9.69 -16.12 19.76
C ASP A 86 -8.88 -15.38 20.85
N ASN A 87 -9.46 -15.29 22.05
CA ASN A 87 -8.87 -14.59 23.18
C ASN A 87 -7.54 -15.23 23.65
N ASP A 88 -7.34 -16.52 23.38
CA ASP A 88 -6.13 -17.23 23.78
C ASP A 88 -5.02 -17.14 22.71
N ALA A 89 -5.33 -16.61 21.51
CA ALA A 89 -4.40 -16.49 20.39
C ALA A 89 -3.63 -15.15 20.36
N ALA A 90 -3.60 -14.39 21.45
CA ALA A 90 -2.95 -13.07 21.50
C ALA A 90 -1.48 -13.08 21.04
N LEU A 91 -0.73 -14.13 21.42
CA LEU A 91 0.66 -14.32 20.99
C LEU A 91 0.75 -14.56 19.48
N LEU A 92 -0.08 -15.46 18.93
CA LEU A 92 -0.10 -15.78 17.51
C LEU A 92 -0.48 -14.56 16.68
N ARG A 93 -1.50 -13.82 17.11
CA ARG A 93 -1.93 -12.55 16.50
C ARG A 93 -0.79 -11.53 16.45
N GLY A 94 -0.02 -11.42 17.54
CA GLY A 94 1.16 -10.55 17.62
C GLY A 94 2.25 -10.95 16.63
N GLU A 95 2.56 -12.25 16.53
CA GLU A 95 3.56 -12.74 15.56
C GLU A 95 3.10 -12.59 14.11
N ALA A 96 1.83 -12.87 13.78
CA ALA A 96 1.33 -12.61 12.43
C ALA A 96 1.36 -11.13 12.07
N LEU A 97 1.03 -10.22 13.00
CA LEU A 97 1.14 -8.78 12.77
C LEU A 97 2.60 -8.38 12.47
N ARG A 98 3.55 -8.89 13.26
CA ARG A 98 4.99 -8.62 13.04
C ARG A 98 5.45 -9.14 11.68
N LEU A 99 5.06 -10.36 11.31
CA LEU A 99 5.40 -10.97 10.02
C LEU A 99 4.73 -10.26 8.84
N GLU A 100 3.49 -9.81 9.00
CA GLU A 100 2.77 -9.02 7.98
C GLU A 100 3.50 -7.70 7.70
N LEU A 101 3.93 -7.00 8.75
CA LEU A 101 4.70 -5.75 8.60
C LEU A 101 6.06 -5.98 7.89
N GLU A 102 6.74 -7.08 8.19
CA GLU A 102 7.98 -7.43 7.46
C GLU A 102 7.69 -7.80 6.00
N ALA A 103 6.57 -8.50 5.73
CA ALA A 103 6.15 -8.79 4.37
C ALA A 103 5.80 -7.52 3.58
N GLU A 104 5.21 -6.52 4.23
CA GLU A 104 4.96 -5.20 3.65
C GLU A 104 6.25 -4.46 3.30
N LYS A 105 7.31 -4.55 4.12
CA LYS A 105 8.64 -3.99 3.78
C LYS A 105 9.24 -4.66 2.56
N THR A 106 9.13 -5.98 2.44
CA THR A 106 9.54 -6.69 1.21
C THR A 106 8.73 -6.24 0.00
N LEU A 107 7.43 -5.99 0.16
CA LEU A 107 6.58 -5.48 -0.92
C LEU A 107 7.04 -4.11 -1.43
N VAL A 108 7.40 -3.19 -0.53
CA VAL A 108 8.00 -1.89 -0.92
C VAL A 108 9.28 -2.09 -1.70
N ALA A 109 10.14 -3.03 -1.28
CA ALA A 109 11.38 -3.31 -1.99
C ALA A 109 11.12 -3.75 -3.44
N LEU A 110 10.13 -4.62 -3.65
CA LEU A 110 9.71 -5.06 -4.98
C LEU A 110 9.14 -3.90 -5.83
N LEU A 111 8.31 -3.03 -5.23
CA LEU A 111 7.80 -1.83 -5.92
C LEU A 111 8.92 -0.86 -6.32
N CYS A 112 9.89 -0.64 -5.43
CA CYS A 112 11.06 0.18 -5.73
C CYS A 112 11.92 -0.41 -6.84
N GLU A 113 12.06 -1.74 -6.92
CA GLU A 113 12.79 -2.42 -7.99
C GLU A 113 12.05 -2.35 -9.33
N ALA A 114 10.72 -2.41 -9.32
CA ALA A 114 9.87 -2.28 -10.51
C ALA A 114 9.70 -0.81 -10.98
N LEU A 115 10.11 0.17 -10.18
CA LEU A 115 9.99 1.58 -10.51
C LEU A 115 11.02 1.99 -11.58
N ALA A 116 10.54 2.26 -12.79
CA ALA A 116 11.33 2.82 -13.88
C ALA A 116 10.50 3.80 -14.74
N PRO A 117 11.09 4.91 -15.23
CA PRO A 117 12.35 5.51 -14.82
C PRO A 117 12.37 5.98 -13.34
N PRO A 118 13.57 6.25 -12.77
CA PRO A 118 13.71 6.78 -11.42
C PRO A 118 12.97 8.11 -11.20
N LEU A 119 12.70 8.44 -9.93
CA LEU A 119 12.07 9.71 -9.58
C LEU A 119 12.97 10.90 -9.93
N GLU A 120 12.46 11.76 -10.80
CA GLU A 120 12.97 13.11 -11.01
C GLU A 120 12.05 14.03 -10.21
N GLY A 121 12.50 14.48 -9.03
CA GLY A 121 11.66 15.25 -8.11
C GLY A 121 10.97 16.41 -8.81
N ALA A 122 9.65 16.44 -8.74
CA ALA A 122 8.80 17.43 -9.39
C ALA A 122 7.69 17.89 -8.45
N ASP A 123 6.90 18.88 -8.91
CA ASP A 123 5.75 19.38 -8.14
C ASP A 123 4.72 18.27 -7.92
N SER A 124 4.11 18.27 -6.73
CA SER A 124 3.07 17.29 -6.37
C SER A 124 1.90 17.32 -7.36
N LEU A 125 1.45 16.13 -7.77
CA LEU A 125 0.28 15.93 -8.61
C LEU A 125 -0.92 15.44 -7.79
N SER A 126 -2.11 15.45 -8.39
CA SER A 126 -3.30 14.81 -7.81
C SER A 126 -3.06 13.30 -7.64
N TYR A 127 -3.59 12.72 -6.57
CA TYR A 127 -3.46 11.28 -6.29
C TYR A 127 -4.31 10.41 -7.21
N ARG A 128 -5.44 10.94 -7.70
CA ARG A 128 -6.47 10.17 -8.41
C ARG A 128 -5.94 9.41 -9.64
N PRO A 129 -5.12 9.99 -10.54
CA PRO A 129 -4.58 9.27 -11.68
C PRO A 129 -3.83 8.00 -11.27
N ASN A 130 -2.98 8.07 -10.23
CA ASN A 130 -2.23 6.91 -9.77
C ASN A 130 -3.15 5.90 -9.04
N LEU A 131 -3.95 6.36 -8.09
CA LEU A 131 -4.83 5.47 -7.31
C LEU A 131 -5.85 4.73 -8.18
N SER A 132 -6.30 5.34 -9.29
CA SER A 132 -7.22 4.70 -10.23
C SER A 132 -6.64 3.47 -10.96
N LEU A 133 -5.32 3.27 -10.90
CA LEU A 133 -4.64 2.13 -11.52
C LEU A 133 -4.63 0.89 -10.63
N ILE A 134 -5.02 1.00 -9.35
CA ILE A 134 -5.05 -0.11 -8.40
C ILE A 134 -6.27 -0.98 -8.68
N LYS A 135 -6.05 -2.24 -9.09
CA LYS A 135 -7.14 -3.13 -9.53
C LYS A 135 -8.19 -3.43 -8.45
N SER A 136 -7.80 -3.47 -7.18
CA SER A 136 -8.73 -3.71 -6.07
C SER A 136 -9.73 -2.56 -5.88
N LEU A 137 -9.40 -1.34 -6.33
CA LEU A 137 -10.27 -0.16 -6.32
C LEU A 137 -11.16 -0.08 -7.56
N SER A 138 -11.93 -1.14 -7.82
CA SER A 138 -12.82 -1.24 -8.99
C SER A 138 -14.10 -0.38 -8.89
N SER A 139 -14.45 0.07 -7.68
CA SER A 139 -15.58 0.98 -7.43
C SER A 139 -15.13 2.44 -7.50
N SER A 140 -15.84 3.26 -8.28
CA SER A 140 -15.60 4.72 -8.32
C SER A 140 -15.77 5.36 -6.95
N ASP A 141 -16.71 4.86 -6.14
CA ASP A 141 -16.98 5.40 -4.80
C ASP A 141 -15.82 5.13 -3.84
N ASP A 142 -15.24 3.92 -3.88
CA ASP A 142 -14.07 3.56 -3.06
C ASP A 142 -12.84 4.41 -3.44
N LEU A 143 -12.64 4.64 -4.74
CA LEU A 143 -11.57 5.51 -5.25
C LEU A 143 -11.76 6.96 -4.80
N ASP A 144 -12.96 7.53 -4.98
CA ASP A 144 -13.24 8.92 -4.63
C ASP A 144 -13.08 9.13 -3.11
N GLN A 145 -13.59 8.22 -2.28
CA GLN A 145 -13.39 8.26 -0.83
C GLN A 145 -11.93 8.15 -0.41
N LEU A 146 -11.12 7.35 -1.10
CA LEU A 146 -9.70 7.25 -0.82
C LEU A 146 -8.95 8.53 -1.21
N VAL A 147 -9.25 9.11 -2.37
CA VAL A 147 -8.67 10.38 -2.83
C VAL A 147 -9.00 11.50 -1.84
N ASP A 148 -10.27 11.62 -1.43
CA ASP A 148 -10.69 12.60 -0.42
C ASP A 148 -9.94 12.42 0.90
N ALA A 149 -9.61 11.19 1.29
CA ALA A 149 -8.85 10.91 2.50
C ALA A 149 -7.38 11.34 2.40
N PHE A 150 -6.80 11.39 1.21
CA PHE A 150 -5.42 11.87 0.98
C PHE A 150 -5.31 13.39 0.87
N GLU A 151 -6.41 14.09 0.56
CA GLU A 151 -6.46 15.54 0.33
C GLU A 151 -6.92 16.36 1.55
N ARG A 152 -7.28 15.70 2.65
CA ARG A 152 -7.61 16.34 3.95
C ARG A 152 -6.36 16.81 4.70
#